data_AF-A0A6I7NDK6-F1
#
_entry.id   AF-A0A6I7NDK6-F1
#
_cell.length_a   1.000
_cell.length_b   1.000
_cell.length_c   1.000
_cell.angle_alpha   90.00
_cell.angle_beta   90.00
_cell.angle_gamma   90.00
#
_symmetry.space_group_name_H-M   'P 1'
#
loop_
_entity.id
_entity.type
_entity.pdbx_description
1 polymer ?
#
loop_
_entity_poly.entity_id
_entity_poly.type
_entity_poly.pdbx_seq_one_letter_code
_entity_poly.pdbx_strand_id
1 'polypeptide(L)'
;MADQVNGEERGTGIVAGARVAGVTVLLVVVALAFAGMGWFMFNMGRDMSTMTRAVSQMGIDVSSMAVDMDVMVGDMDLMADSMVEGQAGISGELARVRAGTEWMGADMSRMNADIDSITSSVRSMSGNVDGMDASVSRMTHATGAMSDSMGRISVDMNRMTRPESLMPMTPFR
;
A
#
# COMPACT_ATOMS: atom_id res chain seq x y z
N MET A 1 7.26 85.19 -112.72
CA MET A 1 8.68 84.88 -112.39
C MET A 1 8.69 84.68 -110.89
N ALA A 2 8.65 83.42 -110.44
CA ALA A 2 9.82 82.71 -109.91
C ALA A 2 10.37 83.44 -108.67
N ASP A 3 10.47 82.85 -107.49
CA ASP A 3 11.05 81.53 -107.26
C ASP A 3 10.75 81.05 -105.82
N GLN A 4 10.79 79.73 -105.64
CA GLN A 4 11.07 79.04 -104.37
C GLN A 4 12.41 79.58 -103.80
N VAL A 5 12.74 79.38 -102.52
CA VAL A 5 13.54 78.21 -102.10
C VAL A 5 13.96 78.41 -100.63
N ASN A 6 13.78 77.35 -99.84
CA ASN A 6 14.45 76.93 -98.60
C ASN A 6 14.47 77.85 -97.37
N GLY A 7 14.21 77.36 -96.15
CA GLY A 7 14.29 76.00 -95.65
C GLY A 7 15.17 75.95 -94.40
N GLU A 8 14.83 75.04 -93.49
CA GLU A 8 15.57 74.57 -92.30
C GLU A 8 15.39 75.40 -91.01
N GLU A 9 14.34 75.09 -90.23
CA GLU A 9 14.25 73.98 -89.26
C GLU A 9 15.31 74.03 -88.15
N ARG A 10 14.96 74.74 -87.07
CA ARG A 10 15.52 74.52 -85.74
C ARG A 10 14.37 74.38 -84.75
N GLY A 11 13.83 73.18 -84.61
CA GLY A 11 12.74 72.96 -83.65
C GLY A 11 12.27 71.52 -83.42
N THR A 12 12.85 70.52 -84.10
CA THR A 12 12.27 69.15 -84.15
C THR A 12 13.14 68.08 -83.50
N GLY A 13 14.22 68.44 -82.79
CA GLY A 13 15.10 67.47 -82.10
C GLY A 13 14.69 67.16 -80.65
N ILE A 14 14.12 68.12 -79.94
CA ILE A 14 13.91 68.01 -78.48
C ILE A 14 12.64 67.22 -78.14
N VAL A 15 11.59 67.30 -78.97
CA VAL A 15 10.28 66.69 -78.69
C VAL A 15 10.25 65.19 -78.99
N ALA A 16 11.03 64.71 -79.96
CA ALA A 16 11.14 63.29 -80.28
C ALA A 16 11.98 62.52 -79.24
N GLY A 17 13.11 63.08 -78.79
CA GLY A 17 13.93 62.50 -77.73
C GLY A 17 13.20 62.41 -76.38
N ALA A 18 12.40 63.42 -76.03
CA ALA A 18 11.62 63.43 -74.79
C ALA A 18 10.49 62.38 -74.78
N ARG A 19 9.81 62.12 -75.91
CA ARG A 19 8.76 61.10 -76.01
C ARG A 19 9.32 59.69 -75.96
N VAL A 20 10.44 59.43 -76.63
CA VAL A 20 11.12 58.11 -76.59
C VAL A 20 11.71 57.85 -75.20
N ALA A 21 12.32 58.86 -74.57
CA ALA A 21 12.82 58.75 -73.19
C ALA A 21 11.70 58.56 -72.16
N GLY A 22 10.55 59.22 -72.33
CA GLY A 22 9.39 59.03 -71.46
C GLY A 22 8.82 57.61 -71.53
N VAL A 23 8.75 57.01 -72.72
CA VAL A 23 8.25 55.64 -72.91
C VAL A 23 9.21 54.59 -72.35
N THR A 24 10.52 54.75 -72.52
CA THR A 24 11.51 53.80 -71.97
C THR A 24 11.54 53.83 -70.45
N VAL A 25 11.49 55.02 -69.83
CA VAL A 25 11.40 55.16 -68.37
C VAL A 25 10.11 54.52 -67.84
N LEU A 26 8.98 54.74 -68.52
CA LEU A 26 7.71 54.15 -68.12
C LEU A 26 7.74 52.61 -68.20
N LEU A 27 8.34 52.03 -69.23
CA LEU A 27 8.50 50.57 -69.34
C LEU A 27 9.40 49.99 -68.24
N VAL A 28 10.48 50.68 -67.88
CA VAL A 28 11.37 50.26 -66.78
C VAL A 28 10.64 50.31 -65.44
N VAL A 29 9.88 51.38 -65.17
CA VAL A 29 9.09 51.51 -63.94
C VAL A 29 8.02 50.40 -63.85
N VAL A 30 7.34 50.11 -64.96
CA VAL A 30 6.35 49.03 -65.03
C VAL A 30 7.01 47.67 -64.80
N ALA A 31 8.15 47.39 -65.43
CA ALA A 31 8.88 46.14 -65.23
C ALA A 31 9.36 45.96 -63.78
N LEU A 32 9.84 47.03 -63.13
CA LEU A 32 10.23 47.00 -61.72
C LEU A 32 9.04 46.81 -60.79
N ALA A 33 7.89 47.41 -61.10
CA ALA A 33 6.65 47.19 -60.34
C ALA A 33 6.19 45.73 -60.44
N PHE A 34 6.23 45.13 -61.64
CA PHE A 34 5.92 43.71 -61.83
C PHE A 34 6.93 42.79 -61.13
N ALA A 35 8.23 43.11 -61.17
CA ALA A 35 9.25 42.36 -60.46
C ALA A 35 9.06 42.45 -58.93
N GLY A 36 8.73 43.64 -58.41
CA GLY A 36 8.43 43.86 -57.00
C GLY A 36 7.19 43.09 -56.52
N MET A 37 6.11 43.13 -57.31
CA MET A 37 4.89 42.36 -57.01
C MET A 37 5.13 40.84 -57.10
N GLY A 38 5.88 40.37 -58.10
CA GLY A 38 6.24 38.95 -58.24
C GLY A 38 7.09 38.45 -57.07
N TRP A 39 8.06 39.25 -56.61
CA TRP A 39 8.87 38.92 -55.43
C TRP A 39 8.01 38.85 -54.16
N PHE A 40 7.11 39.80 -53.98
CA PHE A 40 6.21 39.82 -52.82
C PHE A 40 5.27 38.60 -52.81
N MET A 41 4.68 38.25 -53.96
CA MET A 41 3.87 37.04 -54.10
C MET A 41 4.67 35.76 -53.82
N PHE A 42 5.93 35.70 -54.25
CA PHE A 42 6.82 34.58 -53.95
C PHE A 42 7.10 34.45 -52.43
N ASN A 43 7.34 35.58 -51.75
CA ASN A 43 7.58 35.59 -50.30
C ASN A 43 6.32 35.18 -49.51
N MET A 44 5.14 35.71 -49.88
CA MET A 44 3.86 35.29 -49.28
C MET A 44 3.52 33.82 -49.57
N GLY A 45 3.84 33.30 -50.76
CA GLY A 45 3.68 31.89 -51.08
C GLY A 45 4.55 30.98 -50.20
N ARG A 46 5.77 31.43 -49.87
CA ARG A 46 6.67 30.71 -48.96
C ARG A 46 6.15 30.71 -47.52
N ASP A 47 5.63 31.84 -47.04
CA ASP A 47 5.04 31.96 -45.71
C ASP A 47 3.77 31.10 -45.58
N MET A 48 2.89 31.12 -46.58
CA MET A 48 1.71 30.25 -46.63
C MET A 48 2.10 28.77 -46.65
N SER A 49 3.16 28.39 -47.37
CA SER A 49 3.66 27.01 -47.35
C SER A 49 4.18 26.57 -45.97
N THR A 50 4.76 27.50 -45.21
CA THR A 50 5.25 27.24 -43.85
C THR A 50 4.08 27.08 -42.89
N MET A 51 3.04 27.89 -43.03
CA MET A 51 1.81 27.78 -42.25
C MET A 51 1.04 26.49 -42.57
N THR A 52 0.94 26.10 -43.84
CA THR A 52 0.32 24.82 -44.25
C THR A 52 1.03 23.63 -43.63
N ARG A 53 2.37 23.64 -43.57
CA ARG A 53 3.14 22.58 -42.88
C ARG A 53 2.88 22.58 -41.38
N ALA A 54 2.82 23.75 -40.75
CA ALA A 54 2.52 23.85 -39.33
C ALA A 54 1.12 23.31 -39.00
N VAL A 55 0.10 23.66 -39.79
CA VAL A 55 -1.27 23.13 -39.60
C VAL A 55 -1.33 21.63 -39.87
N SER A 56 -0.63 21.14 -40.89
CA SER A 56 -0.52 19.70 -41.16
C SER A 56 0.13 18.96 -39.99
N GLN A 57 1.17 19.53 -39.39
CA GLN A 57 1.83 18.96 -38.22
C GLN A 57 0.89 18.95 -37.02
N MET A 58 0.18 20.04 -36.76
CA MET A 58 -0.83 20.10 -35.69
C MET A 58 -1.92 19.05 -35.90
N GLY A 59 -2.32 18.76 -37.15
CA GLY A 59 -3.26 17.66 -37.43
C GLY A 59 -2.72 16.28 -37.04
N ILE A 60 -1.43 16.03 -37.30
CA ILE A 60 -0.75 14.80 -36.87
C ILE A 60 -0.66 14.72 -35.35
N ASP A 61 -0.32 15.83 -34.70
CA ASP A 61 -0.20 15.90 -33.24
C ASP A 61 -1.57 15.65 -32.57
N VAL A 62 -2.65 16.27 -33.07
CA VAL A 62 -4.02 16.03 -32.59
C VAL A 62 -4.44 14.56 -32.82
N SER A 63 -4.06 13.96 -33.95
CA SER A 63 -4.33 12.54 -34.19
C SER A 63 -3.58 11.65 -33.19
N SER A 64 -2.35 12.00 -32.83
CA SER A 64 -1.56 11.28 -31.82
C SER A 64 -2.20 11.43 -30.44
N MET A 65 -2.63 12.65 -30.09
CA MET A 65 -3.35 12.90 -28.83
C MET A 65 -4.66 12.12 -28.73
N ALA A 66 -5.39 11.94 -29.84
CA ALA A 66 -6.61 11.14 -29.85
C ALA A 66 -6.32 9.66 -29.55
N VAL A 67 -5.22 9.12 -30.08
CA VAL A 67 -4.75 7.77 -29.77
C VAL A 67 -4.32 7.65 -28.31
N ASP A 68 -3.56 8.63 -27.81
CA ASP A 68 -3.13 8.65 -26.41
C ASP A 68 -4.31 8.72 -25.43
N MET A 69 -5.36 9.47 -25.79
CA MET A 69 -6.60 9.52 -25.01
C MET A 69 -7.34 8.18 -25.01
N ASP A 70 -7.39 7.48 -26.14
CA ASP A 70 -8.01 6.15 -26.25
C ASP A 70 -7.29 5.12 -25.36
N VAL A 71 -5.95 5.12 -25.39
CA VAL A 71 -5.13 4.30 -24.50
C VAL A 71 -5.37 4.65 -23.03
N MET A 72 -5.42 5.94 -22.70
CA MET A 72 -5.66 6.38 -21.33
C MET A 72 -7.04 5.95 -20.82
N VAL A 73 -8.08 5.99 -21.66
CA VAL A 73 -9.41 5.48 -21.32
C VAL A 73 -9.36 3.97 -21.06
N GLY A 74 -8.65 3.21 -21.90
CA GLY A 74 -8.44 1.78 -21.68
C GLY A 74 -7.71 1.47 -20.37
N ASP A 75 -6.67 2.22 -20.03
CA ASP A 75 -5.95 2.09 -18.77
C ASP A 75 -6.85 2.44 -17.56
N MET A 76 -7.71 3.44 -17.69
CA MET A 76 -8.70 3.79 -16.66
C MET A 76 -9.73 2.68 -16.45
N ASP A 77 -10.22 2.05 -17.52
CA ASP A 77 -11.14 0.92 -17.42
C ASP A 77 -10.49 -0.28 -16.73
N LEU A 78 -9.26 -0.63 -17.11
CA LEU A 78 -8.48 -1.69 -16.45
C LEU A 78 -8.25 -1.38 -14.96
N MET A 79 -7.94 -0.11 -14.64
CA MET A 79 -7.79 0.31 -13.26
C MET A 79 -9.10 0.17 -12.50
N ALA A 80 -10.23 0.58 -13.07
CA ALA A 80 -11.55 0.44 -12.45
C ALA A 80 -11.88 -1.04 -12.16
N ASP A 81 -11.66 -1.93 -13.13
CA ASP A 81 -11.87 -3.37 -12.96
C ASP A 81 -10.96 -3.94 -11.86
N SER A 82 -9.68 -3.58 -11.87
CA SER A 82 -8.72 -4.02 -10.84
C SER A 82 -9.10 -3.55 -9.43
N MET A 83 -9.68 -2.34 -9.31
CA MET A 83 -10.16 -1.81 -8.03
C MET A 83 -11.40 -2.58 -7.56
N VAL A 84 -12.33 -2.91 -8.45
CA VAL A 84 -13.52 -3.70 -8.12
C VAL A 84 -13.13 -5.11 -7.68
N GLU A 85 -12.24 -5.77 -8.42
CA GLU A 85 -11.74 -7.10 -8.06
C GLU A 85 -10.96 -7.07 -6.73
N GLY A 86 -10.12 -6.05 -6.53
CA GLY A 86 -9.41 -5.82 -5.28
C GLY A 86 -10.36 -5.64 -4.09
N GLN A 87 -11.43 -4.86 -4.25
CA GLN A 87 -12.47 -4.69 -3.24
C GLN A 87 -13.20 -5.99 -2.93
N ALA A 88 -13.54 -6.79 -3.94
CA ALA A 88 -14.15 -8.10 -3.77
C ALA A 88 -13.22 -9.05 -3.01
N GLY A 89 -11.94 -9.10 -3.38
CA GLY A 89 -10.92 -9.89 -2.69
C GLY A 89 -10.80 -9.52 -1.21
N ILE A 90 -10.66 -8.22 -0.91
CA ILE A 90 -10.59 -7.69 0.45
C ILE A 90 -11.86 -8.06 1.24
N SER A 91 -13.05 -7.95 0.64
CA SER A 91 -14.30 -8.30 1.32
C SER A 91 -14.33 -9.79 1.72
N GLY A 92 -13.81 -10.68 0.87
CA GLY A 92 -13.71 -12.11 1.15
C GLY A 92 -12.66 -12.45 2.20
N GLU A 93 -11.56 -11.69 2.25
CA GLU A 93 -10.57 -11.81 3.33
C GLU A 93 -11.12 -11.33 4.67
N LEU A 94 -11.81 -10.19 4.71
CA LEU A 94 -12.46 -9.67 5.92
C LEU A 94 -13.52 -10.66 6.46
N ALA A 95 -14.29 -11.29 5.58
CA ALA A 95 -15.25 -12.32 5.98
C ALA A 95 -14.55 -13.54 6.63
N ARG A 96 -13.41 -13.97 6.07
CA ARG A 96 -12.60 -15.06 6.65
C ARG A 96 -11.98 -14.68 7.98
N VAL A 97 -11.44 -13.46 8.10
CA VAL A 97 -10.89 -12.94 9.36
C VAL A 97 -11.98 -12.90 10.43
N ARG A 98 -13.17 -12.39 10.11
CA ARG A 98 -14.31 -12.35 11.03
C ARG A 98 -14.68 -13.76 11.51
N ALA A 99 -14.85 -14.71 10.60
CA ALA A 99 -15.12 -16.09 10.96
C ALA A 99 -14.02 -16.67 11.88
N GLY A 100 -12.75 -16.41 11.55
CA GLY A 100 -11.60 -16.80 12.38
C GLY A 100 -11.68 -16.21 13.80
N THR A 101 -12.01 -14.93 13.93
CA THR A 101 -12.16 -14.27 15.24
C THR A 101 -13.33 -14.84 16.05
N GLU A 102 -14.44 -15.20 15.41
CA GLU A 102 -15.58 -15.84 16.07
C GLU A 102 -15.21 -17.23 16.61
N TRP A 103 -14.47 -18.03 15.83
CA TRP A 103 -13.95 -19.32 16.26
C TRP A 103 -12.98 -19.19 17.44
N MET A 104 -12.04 -18.23 17.38
CA MET A 104 -11.11 -17.96 18.47
C MET A 104 -11.85 -17.53 19.74
N GLY A 105 -12.88 -16.69 19.62
CA GLY A 105 -13.71 -16.29 20.76
C GLY A 105 -14.43 -17.48 21.40
N ALA A 106 -14.98 -18.38 20.59
CA ALA A 106 -15.60 -19.60 21.08
C ALA A 106 -14.59 -20.54 21.77
N ASP A 107 -13.38 -20.67 21.23
CA ASP A 107 -12.32 -21.49 21.81
C ASP A 107 -11.81 -20.93 23.15
N MET A 108 -11.62 -19.61 23.23
CA MET A 108 -11.30 -18.92 24.49
C MET A 108 -12.38 -19.14 25.55
N SER A 109 -13.65 -19.10 25.16
CA SER A 109 -14.75 -19.39 26.09
C SER A 109 -14.73 -20.82 26.62
N ARG A 110 -14.36 -21.80 25.79
CA ARG A 110 -14.22 -23.20 26.22
C ARG A 110 -13.02 -23.37 27.15
N MET A 111 -11.88 -22.80 26.79
CA MET A 111 -10.69 -22.83 27.64
C MET A 111 -10.95 -22.19 29.01
N ASN A 112 -11.72 -21.10 29.07
CA ASN A 112 -12.09 -20.50 30.35
C ASN A 112 -12.93 -21.46 31.21
N ALA A 113 -13.91 -22.14 30.61
CA ALA A 113 -14.71 -23.14 31.32
C ALA A 113 -13.86 -24.34 31.79
N ASP A 114 -12.89 -24.78 30.98
CA ASP A 114 -11.95 -25.83 31.35
C ASP A 114 -11.07 -25.41 32.53
N ILE A 115 -10.56 -24.16 32.52
CA ILE A 115 -9.79 -23.58 33.62
C ILE A 115 -10.62 -23.54 34.91
N ASP A 116 -11.89 -23.15 34.84
CA ASP A 116 -12.79 -23.14 35.99
C ASP A 116 -13.02 -24.55 36.57
N SER A 117 -13.16 -25.54 35.69
CA SER A 117 -13.28 -26.96 36.05
C SER A 117 -12.00 -27.49 36.71
N ILE A 118 -10.83 -27.19 36.14
CA ILE A 118 -9.53 -27.54 36.71
C ILE A 118 -9.36 -26.88 38.08
N THR A 119 -9.68 -25.60 38.20
CA THR A 119 -9.57 -24.85 39.46
C THR A 119 -10.44 -25.48 40.55
N SER A 120 -11.67 -25.88 40.20
CA SER A 120 -12.57 -26.57 41.12
C SER A 120 -12.04 -27.94 41.55
N SER A 121 -11.48 -28.70 40.60
CA SER A 121 -10.84 -30.00 40.86
C SER A 121 -9.65 -29.85 41.80
N VAL A 122 -8.79 -28.85 41.58
CA VAL A 122 -7.64 -28.55 42.44
C VAL A 122 -8.08 -28.20 43.86
N ARG A 123 -9.15 -27.40 44.03
CA ARG A 123 -9.70 -27.10 45.37
C ARG A 123 -10.20 -28.36 46.08
N SER A 124 -10.88 -29.25 45.37
CA SER A 124 -11.33 -30.53 45.94
C SER A 124 -10.13 -31.41 46.33
N MET A 125 -9.10 -31.48 45.50
CA MET A 125 -7.88 -32.22 45.81
C MET A 125 -7.19 -31.66 47.05
N SER A 126 -7.10 -30.33 47.18
CA SER A 126 -6.55 -29.68 48.38
C SER A 126 -7.31 -30.10 49.63
N GLY A 127 -8.65 -30.05 49.61
CA GLY A 127 -9.46 -30.47 50.77
C GLY A 127 -9.30 -31.96 51.11
N ASN A 128 -9.13 -32.82 50.11
CA ASN A 128 -8.84 -34.23 50.34
C ASN A 128 -7.48 -34.44 50.99
N VAL A 129 -6.46 -33.69 50.55
CA VAL A 129 -5.12 -33.72 51.15
C VAL A 129 -5.16 -33.25 52.60
N ASP A 130 -5.88 -32.17 52.92
CA ASP A 130 -6.06 -31.69 54.29
C ASP A 130 -6.76 -32.74 55.17
N GLY A 131 -7.76 -33.43 54.63
CA GLY A 131 -8.45 -34.53 55.32
C GLY A 131 -7.53 -35.74 55.58
N MET A 132 -6.68 -36.08 54.61
CA MET A 132 -5.67 -37.13 54.76
C MET A 132 -4.63 -36.76 55.81
N ASP A 133 -4.13 -35.52 55.81
CA ASP A 133 -3.18 -35.01 56.80
C ASP A 133 -3.74 -35.13 58.23
N ALA A 134 -4.99 -34.70 58.44
CA ALA A 134 -5.67 -34.84 59.72
C ALA A 134 -5.83 -36.31 60.16
N SER A 135 -6.11 -37.21 59.21
CA SER A 135 -6.20 -38.65 59.49
C SER A 135 -4.85 -39.25 59.88
N VAL A 136 -3.78 -38.91 59.16
CA VAL A 136 -2.41 -39.34 59.46
C VAL A 136 -1.95 -38.82 60.81
N SER A 137 -2.28 -37.58 61.16
CA SER A 137 -1.99 -36.99 62.47
C SER A 137 -2.66 -37.77 63.61
N ARG A 138 -3.97 -38.07 63.49
CA ARG A 138 -4.69 -38.92 64.46
C ARG A 138 -4.09 -40.32 64.59
N MET A 139 -3.73 -40.94 63.47
CA MET A 139 -3.10 -42.26 63.46
C MET A 139 -1.73 -42.23 64.14
N THR A 140 -0.94 -41.19 63.89
CA THR A 140 0.35 -40.97 64.56
C THR A 140 0.19 -40.85 66.07
N HIS A 141 -0.79 -40.08 66.54
CA HIS A 141 -1.09 -39.97 67.97
C HIS A 141 -1.56 -41.29 68.60
N ALA A 142 -2.45 -42.02 67.93
CA ALA A 142 -2.91 -43.33 68.41
C ALA A 142 -1.75 -44.33 68.48
N THR A 143 -0.86 -44.32 67.48
CA THR A 143 0.34 -45.16 67.47
C THR A 143 1.29 -44.80 68.60
N GLY A 144 1.48 -43.51 68.89
CA GLY A 144 2.25 -43.05 70.03
C GLY A 144 1.67 -43.55 71.37
N ALA A 145 0.37 -43.39 71.57
CA ALA A 145 -0.30 -43.87 72.79
C ALA A 145 -0.21 -45.39 72.96
N MET A 146 -0.35 -46.16 71.86
CA MET A 146 -0.14 -47.60 71.89
C MET A 146 1.30 -47.97 72.23
N SER A 147 2.29 -47.28 71.65
CA SER A 147 3.71 -47.48 71.95
C SER A 147 4.00 -47.23 73.43
N ASP A 148 3.45 -46.16 74.02
CA ASP A 148 3.60 -45.86 75.45
C ASP A 148 2.97 -46.95 76.33
N SER A 149 1.76 -47.41 75.98
CA SER A 149 1.08 -48.49 76.68
C SER A 149 1.88 -49.80 76.61
N MET A 150 2.40 -50.15 75.43
CA MET A 150 3.27 -51.31 75.25
C MET A 150 4.57 -51.19 76.05
N GLY A 151 5.16 -49.99 76.11
CA GLY A 151 6.34 -49.72 76.93
C GLY A 151 6.09 -49.97 78.41
N ARG A 152 4.96 -49.51 78.95
CA ARG A 152 4.55 -49.77 80.34
C ARG A 152 4.33 -51.26 80.60
N ILE A 153 3.59 -51.93 79.73
CA ILE A 153 3.36 -53.38 79.81
C ILE A 153 4.68 -54.15 79.79
N SER A 154 5.64 -53.73 78.94
CA SER A 154 6.96 -54.33 78.88
C SER A 154 7.72 -54.19 80.21
N VAL A 155 7.69 -53.02 80.84
CA VAL A 155 8.29 -52.79 82.18
C VAL A 155 7.62 -53.66 83.24
N ASP A 156 6.29 -53.70 83.25
CA ASP A 156 5.52 -54.48 84.21
C ASP A 156 5.78 -55.99 84.05
N MET A 157 5.80 -56.50 82.81
CA MET A 157 6.20 -57.88 82.51
C MET A 157 7.61 -58.17 83.02
N ASN A 158 8.56 -57.26 82.81
CA ASN A 158 9.94 -57.46 83.26
C ASN A 158 10.03 -57.55 84.79
N ARG A 159 9.25 -56.74 85.51
CA ARG A 159 9.12 -56.82 86.98
C ARG A 159 8.50 -58.14 87.45
N MET A 160 7.51 -58.67 86.74
CA MET A 160 6.88 -59.95 87.08
C MET A 160 7.79 -61.15 86.77
N THR A 161 8.59 -61.05 85.70
CA THR A 161 9.44 -62.16 85.24
C THR A 161 10.77 -62.21 85.98
N ARG A 162 11.21 -61.10 86.59
CA ARG A 162 12.41 -61.00 87.45
C ARG A 162 12.06 -60.36 88.81
N PRO A 163 11.32 -61.06 89.69
CA PRO A 163 10.91 -60.52 90.99
C PRO A 163 12.08 -60.29 91.96
N GLU A 164 13.24 -60.87 91.65
CA GLU A 164 14.43 -60.90 92.52
C GLU A 164 15.09 -59.52 92.67
N SER A 165 14.82 -58.57 91.77
CA SER A 165 15.26 -57.17 91.92
C SER A 165 14.30 -56.30 92.76
N LEU A 166 13.13 -56.81 93.14
CA LEU A 166 12.08 -56.12 93.90
C LEU A 166 11.98 -56.58 95.36
N MET A 167 12.69 -57.65 95.74
CA MET A 167 12.84 -58.02 97.15
C MET A 167 14.06 -57.29 97.72
N PRO A 168 13.89 -56.27 98.59
CA PRO A 168 15.01 -55.79 99.38
C PRO A 168 15.41 -56.95 100.28
N MET A 169 16.55 -57.59 99.98
CA MET A 169 17.16 -58.55 100.89
C MET A 169 17.42 -57.82 102.21
N THR A 170 16.49 -57.93 103.15
CA THR A 170 16.76 -57.59 104.54
C THR A 170 17.78 -58.61 105.04
N PRO A 171 18.99 -58.19 105.46
CA PRO A 171 19.96 -59.12 106.02
C PRO A 171 19.42 -59.62 107.36
N PHE A 172 19.09 -60.90 107.43
CA PHE A 172 18.79 -61.56 108.70
C PHE A 172 20.08 -61.62 109.52
N ARG A 173 20.10 -60.86 110.62
CA ARG A 173 21.09 -60.92 111.69
C ARG A 173 20.54 -61.79 112.81
#